data_AF-A0A498KFQ7-F1
#
_entry.id   AF-A0A498KFQ7-F1
#
_cell.length_a   1.000
_cell.length_b   1.000
_cell.length_c   1.000
_cell.angle_alpha   90.00
_cell.angle_beta   90.00
_cell.angle_gamma   90.00
#
_symmetry.space_group_name_H-M   'P 1'
#
loop_
_entity.id
_entity.type
_entity.pdbx_description
1 polymer ?
#
loop_
_entity_poly.entity_id
_entity_poly.type
_entity_poly.pdbx_seq_one_letter_code
_entity_poly.pdbx_strand_id
1 'polypeptide(L)'
;MEHSVKKDANQENKGLLQSDELYQYILETSVYPREPEPLKELRAATASHPRAALATALDACQLMAMLLKLIDAKKTIEVGVFTGYSLLLTALTIPDDGKIVAIDMNRETYEQIGLPIIKKAGVEHKIDFIESQALPVLDNILENHENEGSFDFAYVDADEVNYWNYHERLMKLLKVGGLVVYDNTLWGGTVVMPDELTPECKKPGRQATIEFNKLLAADPRVQISHASLGDGIAICRPGIRKTKVVTIFPFSWFCLQHENEGSFDFAFIDADKVNYWNYHERLMKLLKVGGIVVYDNTLWRGTVVMPDELIPEFMKPGKQATIELNKLLAADPRVQISHASLGQFMALLLKLVNPKKAIEIGIFTGYSLLLTALPTPDDGKITAIDIDRKA
;
A
#
# COMPACT_ATOMS: atom_id res chain seq x y z
N MET A 1 -25.69 8.46 26.28
CA MET A 1 -26.37 8.00 25.05
C MET A 1 -25.29 7.48 24.13
N GLU A 2 -25.13 6.17 24.13
CA GLU A 2 -24.17 5.45 23.29
C GLU A 2 -24.57 5.62 21.82
N HIS A 3 -23.68 6.18 21.00
CA HIS A 3 -23.80 6.07 19.55
C HIS A 3 -23.28 4.69 19.14
N SER A 4 -24.19 3.71 19.08
CA SER A 4 -23.94 2.50 18.32
C SER A 4 -23.91 2.90 16.84
N VAL A 5 -22.73 2.76 16.24
CA VAL A 5 -22.59 2.78 14.78
C VAL A 5 -23.40 1.59 14.28
N LYS A 6 -24.53 1.86 13.65
CA LYS A 6 -25.32 0.83 12.97
C LYS A 6 -24.44 0.18 11.91
N LYS A 7 -24.33 -1.14 11.98
CA LYS A 7 -23.70 -1.99 10.96
C LYS A 7 -24.46 -1.79 9.64
N ASP A 8 -23.83 -1.18 8.64
CA ASP A 8 -24.37 -1.14 7.27
C ASP A 8 -24.28 -2.57 6.70
N ALA A 9 -25.37 -3.32 6.81
CA ALA A 9 -25.46 -4.74 6.48
C ALA A 9 -25.42 -5.06 4.97
N ASN A 10 -25.02 -4.12 4.11
CA ASN A 10 -25.11 -4.23 2.65
C ASN A 10 -23.81 -3.95 1.89
N GLN A 11 -22.67 -3.72 2.55
CA GLN A 11 -21.38 -3.68 1.88
C GLN A 11 -20.75 -5.07 1.90
N GLU A 12 -20.65 -5.73 0.74
CA GLU A 12 -19.75 -6.87 0.58
C GLU A 12 -18.34 -6.41 0.97
N ASN A 13 -17.75 -7.12 1.93
CA ASN A 13 -16.47 -6.75 2.47
C ASN A 13 -15.38 -7.09 1.45
N LYS A 14 -14.65 -6.09 0.93
CA LYS A 14 -13.55 -6.31 -0.02
C LYS A 14 -12.35 -7.01 0.62
N GLY A 15 -12.28 -7.09 1.94
CA GLY A 15 -11.12 -7.65 2.65
C GLY A 15 -10.94 -9.15 2.39
N LEU A 16 -9.79 -9.53 1.84
CA LEU A 16 -9.37 -10.93 1.63
C LEU A 16 -8.79 -11.59 2.90
N LEU A 17 -9.06 -11.02 4.07
CA LEU A 17 -8.54 -11.50 5.34
C LEU A 17 -9.37 -12.66 5.88
N GLN A 18 -8.80 -13.41 6.81
CA GLN A 18 -9.41 -14.61 7.39
C GLN A 18 -10.74 -14.37 8.12
N SER A 19 -11.09 -13.13 8.47
CA SER A 19 -12.39 -12.77 9.01
C SER A 19 -12.74 -11.30 8.77
N ASP A 20 -14.05 -11.01 8.73
CA ASP A 20 -14.57 -9.64 8.60
C ASP A 20 -14.17 -8.77 9.80
N GLU A 21 -14.16 -9.33 11.00
CA GLU A 21 -13.78 -8.62 12.22
C GLU A 21 -12.33 -8.15 12.15
N LEU A 22 -11.43 -8.96 11.58
CA LEU A 22 -10.03 -8.56 11.42
C LEU A 22 -9.88 -7.42 10.43
N TYR A 23 -10.66 -7.43 9.34
CA TYR A 23 -10.64 -6.32 8.39
C TYR A 23 -11.26 -5.05 8.99
N GLN A 24 -12.38 -5.16 9.71
CA GLN A 24 -12.97 -4.01 10.42
C GLN A 24 -12.01 -3.46 11.48
N TYR A 25 -11.29 -4.32 12.19
CA TYR A 25 -10.25 -3.89 13.13
C TYR A 25 -9.19 -3.01 12.44
N ILE A 26 -8.73 -3.38 11.24
CA ILE A 26 -7.78 -2.56 10.46
C ILE A 26 -8.41 -1.22 10.10
N LEU A 27 -9.64 -1.21 9.60
CA LEU A 27 -10.31 0.01 9.18
C LEU A 27 -10.53 0.98 10.36
N GLU A 28 -11.12 0.49 11.44
CA GLU A 28 -11.43 1.26 12.65
C GLU A 28 -10.16 1.75 13.35
N THR A 29 -9.13 0.91 13.41
CA THR A 29 -7.90 1.26 14.12
C THR A 29 -7.03 2.19 13.28
N SER A 30 -6.79 1.87 12.00
CA SER A 30 -5.70 2.50 11.23
C SER A 30 -6.16 3.34 10.04
N VAL A 31 -7.36 3.11 9.49
CA VAL A 31 -7.80 3.75 8.24
C VAL A 31 -8.74 4.91 8.50
N TYR A 32 -9.92 4.66 9.08
CA TYR A 32 -10.94 5.69 9.32
C TYR A 32 -10.44 6.90 10.13
N PRO A 33 -9.60 6.75 11.18
CA PRO A 33 -9.09 7.91 11.92
C PRO A 33 -8.22 8.86 11.10
N ARG A 34 -7.73 8.41 9.94
CA ARG A 34 -6.81 9.14 9.05
C ARG A 34 -7.40 9.41 7.67
N GLU A 35 -8.65 9.01 7.42
CA GLU A 35 -9.34 9.27 6.16
C GLU A 35 -9.69 10.77 6.07
N PRO A 36 -9.23 11.48 5.03
CA PRO A 36 -9.63 12.87 4.80
C PRO A 36 -11.15 13.02 4.66
N GLU A 37 -11.71 14.08 5.25
CA GLU A 37 -13.16 14.32 5.20
C GLU A 37 -13.77 14.33 3.77
N PRO A 38 -13.13 14.89 2.72
CA PRO A 38 -13.66 14.79 1.37
C PRO A 38 -13.78 13.35 0.85
N LEU A 39 -12.87 12.46 1.23
CA LEU A 39 -12.93 11.04 0.85
C LEU A 39 -14.06 10.33 1.58
N LYS A 40 -14.25 10.61 2.87
CA LYS A 40 -15.38 10.10 3.65
C LYS A 40 -16.73 10.54 3.08
N GLU A 41 -16.84 11.81 2.67
CA GLU A 41 -18.02 12.34 1.97
C GLU A 41 -18.28 11.59 0.66
N LEU A 42 -17.24 11.39 -0.17
CA LEU A 42 -17.35 10.67 -1.43
C LEU A 42 -17.71 9.20 -1.24
N ARG A 43 -17.18 8.55 -0.20
CA ARG A 43 -17.53 7.18 0.15
C ARG A 43 -19.00 7.05 0.54
N ALA A 44 -19.51 7.97 1.35
CA ALA A 44 -20.92 8.00 1.71
C ALA A 44 -21.82 8.23 0.48
N ALA A 45 -21.45 9.14 -0.42
CA ALA A 45 -22.19 9.38 -1.66
C ALA A 45 -22.15 8.16 -2.62
N THR A 46 -21.01 7.48 -2.69
CA THR A 46 -20.85 6.28 -3.51
C THR A 46 -21.65 5.10 -2.97
N ALA A 47 -21.84 5.00 -1.64
CA ALA A 47 -22.58 3.90 -1.02
C ALA A 47 -24.04 3.77 -1.48
N SER A 48 -24.66 4.86 -1.97
CA SER A 48 -26.01 4.81 -2.55
C SER A 48 -26.05 4.34 -4.02
N HIS A 49 -24.90 4.20 -4.69
CA HIS A 49 -24.84 3.77 -6.08
C HIS A 49 -25.08 2.26 -6.19
N PRO A 50 -25.86 1.74 -7.18
CA PRO A 50 -26.12 0.31 -7.33
C PRO A 50 -24.87 -0.55 -7.51
N ARG A 51 -23.77 0.05 -7.99
CA ARG A 51 -22.45 -0.57 -8.17
C ARG A 51 -21.43 -0.10 -7.13
N ALA A 52 -21.86 0.29 -5.93
CA ALA A 52 -20.98 0.80 -4.86
C ALA A 52 -19.82 -0.16 -4.53
N ALA A 53 -20.01 -1.47 -4.71
CA ALA A 53 -18.97 -2.48 -4.53
C ALA A 53 -17.76 -2.31 -5.46
N LEU A 54 -17.85 -1.49 -6.52
CA LEU A 54 -16.69 -1.16 -7.36
C LEU A 54 -15.74 -0.17 -6.70
N ALA A 55 -16.20 0.65 -5.75
CA ALA A 55 -15.37 1.66 -5.10
C ALA A 55 -14.10 1.04 -4.49
N THR A 56 -12.94 1.64 -4.74
CA THR A 56 -11.64 1.13 -4.27
C THR A 56 -11.61 0.90 -2.75
N ALA A 57 -10.92 -0.16 -2.33
CA ALA A 57 -10.81 -0.50 -0.92
C ALA A 57 -9.97 0.54 -0.15
N LEU A 58 -10.39 0.88 1.07
CA LEU A 58 -9.85 2.01 1.83
C LEU A 58 -8.42 1.76 2.32
N ASP A 59 -8.12 0.52 2.70
CA ASP A 59 -6.79 0.06 3.10
C ASP A 59 -5.80 0.09 1.92
N ALA A 60 -6.24 -0.34 0.73
CA ALA A 60 -5.46 -0.23 -0.50
C ALA A 60 -5.18 1.24 -0.88
N CYS A 61 -6.20 2.11 -0.80
CA CYS A 61 -6.04 3.54 -1.02
C CYS A 61 -5.09 4.20 0.00
N GLN A 62 -5.16 3.82 1.27
CA GLN A 62 -4.23 4.32 2.29
C GLN A 62 -2.77 3.99 1.93
N LEU A 63 -2.51 2.76 1.45
CA LEU A 63 -1.19 2.39 0.94
C LEU A 63 -0.80 3.24 -0.28
N MET A 64 -1.72 3.42 -1.23
CA MET A 64 -1.47 4.22 -2.44
C MET A 64 -1.07 5.66 -2.11
N ALA A 65 -1.73 6.31 -1.15
CA ALA A 65 -1.37 7.65 -0.70
C ALA A 65 0.06 7.71 -0.12
N MET A 66 0.48 6.67 0.60
CA MET A 66 1.86 6.57 1.10
C MET A 66 2.86 6.39 -0.05
N LEU A 67 2.57 5.54 -1.04
CA LEU A 67 3.42 5.31 -2.19
C LEU A 67 3.61 6.57 -3.05
N LEU A 68 2.51 7.30 -3.31
CA LEU A 68 2.55 8.58 -4.04
C LEU A 68 3.50 9.60 -3.40
N LYS A 69 3.45 9.72 -2.06
CA LYS A 69 4.35 10.62 -1.32
C LYS A 69 5.79 10.13 -1.32
N LEU A 70 6.01 8.82 -1.18
CA LEU A 70 7.35 8.23 -1.16
C LEU A 70 8.11 8.43 -2.47
N ILE A 71 7.39 8.49 -3.59
CA ILE A 71 8.01 8.72 -4.91
C ILE A 71 7.93 10.18 -5.39
N ASP A 72 7.41 11.08 -4.55
CA ASP A 72 7.13 12.49 -4.87
C ASP A 72 6.37 12.62 -6.22
N ALA A 73 5.27 11.89 -6.35
CA ALA A 73 4.50 11.83 -7.59
C ALA A 73 3.88 13.18 -7.94
N LYS A 74 4.03 13.61 -9.21
CA LYS A 74 3.45 14.84 -9.75
C LYS A 74 2.59 14.63 -10.98
N LYS A 75 3.03 13.82 -11.94
CA LYS A 75 2.28 13.49 -13.16
C LYS A 75 1.81 12.04 -13.08
N THR A 76 0.51 11.84 -12.91
CA THR A 76 -0.08 10.51 -12.72
C THR A 76 -1.12 10.20 -13.79
N ILE A 77 -1.43 8.91 -13.95
CA ILE A 77 -2.50 8.43 -14.83
C ILE A 77 -3.37 7.42 -14.10
N GLU A 78 -4.69 7.52 -14.27
CA GLU A 78 -5.68 6.61 -13.68
C GLU A 78 -6.54 6.03 -14.80
N VAL A 79 -6.59 4.70 -14.87
CA VAL A 79 -7.39 3.94 -15.84
C VAL A 79 -8.50 3.23 -15.09
N GLY A 80 -9.73 3.73 -15.25
CA GLY A 80 -10.88 3.38 -14.42
C GLY A 80 -11.01 4.32 -13.22
N VAL A 81 -12.09 5.11 -13.21
CA VAL A 81 -12.33 6.18 -12.24
C VAL A 81 -13.60 5.90 -11.42
N PHE A 82 -14.65 5.38 -12.07
CA PHE A 82 -15.97 5.18 -11.47
C PHE A 82 -16.52 6.46 -10.79
N THR A 83 -16.71 6.47 -9.48
CA THR A 83 -17.12 7.67 -8.72
C THR A 83 -15.95 8.54 -8.28
N GLY A 84 -14.69 8.07 -8.45
CA GLY A 84 -13.49 8.86 -8.25
C GLY A 84 -12.87 8.81 -6.85
N TYR A 85 -13.05 7.73 -6.08
CA TYR A 85 -12.44 7.62 -4.74
C TYR A 85 -10.90 7.57 -4.81
N SER A 86 -10.33 6.68 -5.63
CA SER A 86 -8.89 6.62 -5.97
C SER A 86 -8.39 7.93 -6.57
N LEU A 87 -9.15 8.51 -7.49
CA LEU A 87 -8.83 9.78 -8.15
C LEU A 87 -8.73 10.94 -7.16
N LEU A 88 -9.73 11.10 -6.27
CA LEU A 88 -9.73 12.13 -5.24
C LEU A 88 -8.58 11.92 -4.25
N LEU A 89 -8.30 10.68 -3.85
CA LEU A 89 -7.17 10.36 -2.98
C LEU A 89 -5.84 10.77 -3.62
N THR A 90 -5.66 10.47 -4.90
CA THR A 90 -4.47 10.87 -5.65
C THR A 90 -4.36 12.40 -5.72
N ALA A 91 -5.45 13.09 -6.07
CA ALA A 91 -5.48 14.55 -6.20
C ALA A 91 -5.19 15.28 -4.88
N LEU A 92 -5.68 14.75 -3.75
CA LEU A 92 -5.37 15.26 -2.40
C LEU A 92 -3.92 14.99 -1.97
N THR A 93 -3.28 13.98 -2.56
CA THR A 93 -1.96 13.52 -2.14
C THR A 93 -0.82 14.20 -2.90
N ILE A 94 -0.97 14.37 -4.22
CA ILE A 94 0.08 14.98 -5.05
C ILE A 94 0.16 16.51 -4.84
N PRO A 95 1.30 17.16 -5.16
CA PRO A 95 1.47 18.60 -5.06
C PRO A 95 0.39 19.42 -5.79
N ASP A 96 0.27 20.70 -5.46
CA ASP A 96 -0.76 21.58 -6.06
C ASP A 96 -0.60 21.73 -7.59
N ASP A 97 0.65 21.74 -8.07
CA ASP A 97 1.02 21.75 -9.49
C ASP A 97 0.93 20.37 -10.16
N GLY A 98 0.53 19.33 -9.42
CA GLY A 98 0.37 17.98 -9.93
C GLY A 98 -0.75 17.85 -10.96
N LYS A 99 -0.62 16.84 -11.83
CA LYS A 99 -1.56 16.56 -12.92
C LYS A 99 -1.90 15.08 -12.98
N ILE A 100 -3.18 14.79 -13.18
CA ILE A 100 -3.74 13.45 -13.28
C ILE A 100 -4.47 13.35 -14.61
N VAL A 101 -4.06 12.41 -15.45
CA VAL A 101 -4.86 11.98 -16.60
C VAL A 101 -5.80 10.89 -16.11
N ALA A 102 -7.10 11.15 -16.08
CA ALA A 102 -8.10 10.21 -15.58
C ALA A 102 -8.94 9.71 -16.77
N ILE A 103 -9.01 8.39 -16.97
CA ILE A 103 -9.65 7.79 -18.14
C ILE A 103 -10.75 6.84 -17.67
N ASP A 104 -11.99 7.08 -18.09
CA ASP A 104 -13.12 6.20 -17.84
C ASP A 104 -14.11 6.29 -19.01
N MET A 105 -14.89 5.24 -19.23
CA MET A 105 -15.94 5.25 -20.26
C MET A 105 -17.24 5.91 -19.79
N ASN A 106 -17.44 6.06 -18.48
CA ASN A 106 -18.67 6.56 -17.88
C ASN A 106 -18.43 7.90 -17.18
N ARG A 107 -18.52 8.99 -17.94
CA ARG A 107 -18.43 10.35 -17.40
C ARG A 107 -19.58 10.69 -16.45
N GLU A 108 -20.79 10.21 -16.74
CA GLU A 108 -22.00 10.54 -16.00
C GLU A 108 -21.87 10.21 -14.50
N THR A 109 -21.35 9.02 -14.17
CA THR A 109 -21.16 8.58 -12.78
C THR A 109 -20.18 9.47 -12.03
N TYR A 110 -19.07 9.83 -12.68
CA TYR A 110 -18.08 10.75 -12.13
C TYR A 110 -18.67 12.15 -11.91
N GLU A 111 -19.39 12.69 -12.89
CA GLU A 111 -19.92 14.06 -12.83
C GLU A 111 -21.06 14.22 -11.80
N GLN A 112 -21.90 13.19 -11.63
CA GLN A 112 -23.02 13.25 -10.70
C GLN A 112 -22.61 13.04 -9.24
N ILE A 113 -21.62 12.17 -8.97
CA ILE A 113 -21.25 11.75 -7.62
C ILE A 113 -19.89 12.35 -7.19
N GLY A 114 -18.85 12.11 -7.98
CA GLY A 114 -17.46 12.44 -7.64
C GLY A 114 -17.11 13.91 -7.77
N LEU A 115 -17.39 14.48 -8.94
CA LEU A 115 -16.97 15.82 -9.33
C LEU A 115 -17.43 16.93 -8.37
N PRO A 116 -18.66 16.93 -7.82
CA PRO A 116 -19.08 17.96 -6.85
C PRO A 116 -18.19 17.98 -5.60
N ILE A 117 -17.76 16.82 -5.12
CA ILE A 117 -16.94 16.67 -3.92
C ILE A 117 -15.48 17.02 -4.23
N ILE A 118 -14.97 16.63 -5.40
CA ILE A 118 -13.65 17.03 -5.92
C ILE A 118 -13.55 18.56 -6.06
N LYS A 119 -14.60 19.21 -6.59
CA LYS A 119 -14.71 20.67 -6.67
C LYS A 119 -14.68 21.32 -5.29
N LYS A 120 -15.47 20.79 -4.37
CA LYS A 120 -15.52 21.26 -2.97
C LYS A 120 -14.18 21.10 -2.26
N ALA A 121 -13.43 20.04 -2.57
CA ALA A 121 -12.07 19.82 -2.05
C ALA A 121 -11.01 20.74 -2.68
N GLY A 122 -11.34 21.46 -3.76
CA GLY A 122 -10.45 22.43 -4.40
C GLY A 122 -9.31 21.80 -5.19
N VAL A 123 -9.49 20.57 -5.72
CA VAL A 123 -8.44 19.82 -6.44
C VAL A 123 -8.81 19.45 -7.88
N GLU A 124 -9.94 19.94 -8.40
CA GLU A 124 -10.37 19.69 -9.79
C GLU A 124 -9.32 20.12 -10.82
N HIS A 125 -8.58 21.22 -10.58
CA HIS A 125 -7.58 21.75 -11.50
C HIS A 125 -6.41 20.80 -11.77
N LYS A 126 -6.25 19.75 -10.97
CA LYS A 126 -5.26 18.70 -11.17
C LYS A 126 -5.71 17.62 -12.15
N ILE A 127 -7.02 17.52 -12.43
CA ILE A 127 -7.62 16.38 -13.11
C ILE A 127 -7.97 16.74 -14.55
N ASP A 128 -7.44 15.96 -15.49
CA ASP A 128 -7.86 15.94 -16.89
C ASP A 128 -8.64 14.65 -17.14
N PHE A 129 -9.98 14.73 -17.12
CA PHE A 129 -10.85 13.57 -17.29
C PHE A 129 -11.20 13.36 -18.77
N ILE A 130 -10.86 12.20 -19.28
CA ILE A 130 -11.06 11.77 -20.67
C ILE A 130 -12.11 10.66 -20.70
N GLU A 131 -13.25 10.94 -21.33
CA GLU A 131 -14.31 9.96 -21.53
C GLU A 131 -14.00 9.11 -22.77
N SER A 132 -13.43 7.93 -22.57
CA SER A 132 -13.02 7.06 -23.67
C SER A 132 -12.67 5.65 -23.18
N GLN A 133 -12.52 4.72 -24.13
CA GLN A 133 -11.78 3.50 -23.87
C GLN A 133 -10.30 3.84 -23.62
N ALA A 134 -9.67 3.13 -22.68
CA ALA A 134 -8.33 3.48 -22.25
C ALA A 134 -7.23 3.23 -23.30
N LEU A 135 -7.30 2.13 -24.06
CA LEU A 135 -6.24 1.79 -25.04
C LEU A 135 -6.02 2.89 -26.10
N PRO A 136 -7.06 3.42 -26.79
CA PRO A 136 -6.88 4.52 -27.73
C PRO A 136 -6.27 5.78 -27.11
N VAL A 137 -6.60 6.08 -25.85
CA VAL A 137 -6.05 7.25 -25.14
C VAL A 137 -4.58 7.03 -24.82
N LEU A 138 -4.21 5.85 -24.33
CA LEU A 138 -2.81 5.50 -24.05
C LEU A 138 -1.97 5.52 -25.34
N ASP A 139 -2.52 5.00 -26.45
CA ASP A 139 -1.85 5.02 -27.75
C ASP A 139 -1.67 6.46 -28.26
N ASN A 140 -2.68 7.32 -28.13
CA ASN A 140 -2.59 8.75 -28.49
C ASN A 140 -1.56 9.51 -27.63
N ILE A 141 -1.52 9.26 -26.31
CA ILE A 141 -0.50 9.88 -25.43
C ILE A 141 0.91 9.50 -25.89
N LEU A 142 1.10 8.26 -26.34
CA LEU A 142 2.38 7.75 -26.85
C LEU A 142 2.76 8.28 -28.25
N GLU A 143 1.84 8.88 -29.01
CA GLU A 143 2.19 9.52 -30.29
C GLU A 143 3.12 10.72 -30.08
N ASN A 144 3.04 11.39 -28.91
CA ASN A 144 4.02 12.39 -28.50
C ASN A 144 5.15 11.73 -27.70
N HIS A 145 6.33 11.60 -28.32
CA HIS A 145 7.52 11.04 -27.69
C HIS A 145 7.97 11.76 -26.40
N GLU A 146 7.58 13.02 -26.17
CA GLU A 146 7.86 13.72 -24.90
C GLU A 146 7.11 13.11 -23.71
N ASN A 147 6.07 12.30 -23.96
CA ASN A 147 5.35 11.60 -22.90
C ASN A 147 6.01 10.27 -22.48
N GLU A 148 6.96 9.74 -23.25
CA GLU A 148 7.70 8.54 -22.86
C GLU A 148 8.52 8.81 -21.59
N GLY A 149 8.35 7.96 -20.59
CA GLY A 149 9.01 8.12 -19.29
C GLY A 149 8.62 9.39 -18.54
N SER A 150 7.47 10.00 -18.84
CA SER A 150 7.05 11.27 -18.23
C SER A 150 6.13 11.12 -17.01
N PHE A 151 5.50 9.96 -16.82
CA PHE A 151 4.59 9.70 -15.71
C PHE A 151 5.33 9.11 -14.51
N ASP A 152 4.95 9.54 -13.31
CA ASP A 152 5.50 9.09 -12.05
C ASP A 152 4.74 7.87 -11.50
N PHE A 153 3.43 7.87 -11.69
CA PHE A 153 2.51 6.91 -11.09
C PHE A 153 1.36 6.55 -12.03
N ALA A 154 0.95 5.29 -12.03
CA ALA A 154 -0.25 4.80 -12.70
C ALA A 154 -1.12 3.96 -11.75
N TYR A 155 -2.43 4.17 -11.80
CA TYR A 155 -3.43 3.30 -11.17
C TYR A 155 -4.29 2.65 -12.26
N VAL A 156 -4.49 1.34 -12.19
CA VAL A 156 -5.27 0.57 -13.17
C VAL A 156 -6.31 -0.26 -12.42
N ASP A 157 -7.57 0.13 -12.60
CA ASP A 157 -8.77 -0.42 -11.97
C ASP A 157 -9.93 -0.37 -13.00
N ALA A 158 -9.72 -1.06 -14.12
CA ALA A 158 -10.63 -1.12 -15.26
C ALA A 158 -10.87 -2.59 -15.67
N ASP A 159 -10.96 -2.90 -16.97
CA ASP A 159 -11.21 -4.27 -17.42
C ASP A 159 -9.95 -5.15 -17.42
N GLU A 160 -10.01 -6.26 -16.69
CA GLU A 160 -8.88 -7.16 -16.38
C GLU A 160 -8.33 -7.84 -17.64
N VAL A 161 -9.19 -8.04 -18.64
CA VAL A 161 -8.84 -8.61 -19.94
C VAL A 161 -7.79 -7.78 -20.69
N ASN A 162 -7.69 -6.48 -20.41
CA ASN A 162 -6.74 -5.58 -21.04
C ASN A 162 -5.56 -5.19 -20.15
N TYR A 163 -5.44 -5.71 -18.92
CA TYR A 163 -4.37 -5.30 -18.00
C TYR A 163 -2.96 -5.47 -18.60
N TRP A 164 -2.72 -6.56 -19.33
CA TRP A 164 -1.43 -6.73 -20.02
C TRP A 164 -1.23 -5.73 -21.17
N ASN A 165 -2.30 -5.40 -21.91
CA ASN A 165 -2.24 -4.40 -22.96
C ASN A 165 -1.96 -3.01 -22.40
N TYR A 166 -2.56 -2.66 -21.25
CA TYR A 166 -2.25 -1.45 -20.51
C TYR A 166 -0.81 -1.46 -20.01
N HIS A 167 -0.36 -2.58 -19.44
CA HIS A 167 1.01 -2.74 -18.97
C HIS A 167 2.05 -2.40 -20.05
N GLU A 168 1.87 -2.92 -21.27
CA GLU A 168 2.76 -2.62 -22.40
C GLU A 168 2.88 -1.12 -22.73
N ARG A 169 1.80 -0.35 -22.59
CA ARG A 169 1.83 1.11 -22.79
C ARG A 169 2.41 1.82 -21.58
N LEU A 170 1.98 1.44 -20.38
CA LEU A 170 2.43 2.04 -19.13
C LEU A 170 3.92 1.86 -18.90
N MET A 171 4.52 0.75 -19.34
CA MET A 171 5.98 0.56 -19.29
C MET A 171 6.77 1.55 -20.16
N LYS A 172 6.14 2.16 -21.17
CA LYS A 172 6.72 3.23 -21.97
C LYS A 172 6.44 4.61 -21.38
N LEU A 173 5.25 4.82 -20.83
CA LEU A 173 4.83 6.11 -20.26
C LEU A 173 5.47 6.41 -18.90
N LEU A 174 5.68 5.39 -18.07
CA LEU A 174 6.27 5.55 -16.74
C LEU A 174 7.77 5.75 -16.81
N LYS A 175 8.26 6.71 -16.02
CA LYS A 175 9.69 6.90 -15.82
C LYS A 175 10.33 5.66 -15.17
N VAL A 176 11.63 5.47 -15.38
CA VAL A 176 12.39 4.48 -14.60
C VAL A 176 12.30 4.85 -13.12
N GLY A 177 11.86 3.90 -12.29
CA GLY A 177 11.58 4.16 -10.88
C GLY A 177 10.24 4.85 -10.60
N GLY A 178 9.36 5.01 -11.59
CA GLY A 178 7.94 5.26 -11.36
C GLY A 178 7.24 4.03 -10.75
N LEU A 179 5.92 4.12 -10.55
CA LEU A 179 5.12 3.01 -10.04
C LEU A 179 3.85 2.81 -10.88
N VAL A 180 3.42 1.56 -11.01
CA VAL A 180 2.05 1.21 -11.41
C VAL A 180 1.42 0.30 -10.37
N VAL A 181 0.17 0.54 -10.03
CA VAL A 181 -0.64 -0.30 -9.15
C VAL A 181 -1.82 -0.83 -9.95
N TYR A 182 -1.96 -2.15 -9.98
CA TYR A 182 -3.11 -2.85 -10.57
C TYR A 182 -4.03 -3.32 -9.43
N ASP A 183 -5.31 -2.97 -9.46
CA ASP A 183 -6.30 -3.44 -8.48
C ASP A 183 -6.89 -4.81 -8.87
N ASN A 184 -7.64 -5.43 -7.96
CA ASN A 184 -8.40 -6.68 -8.16
C ASN A 184 -7.58 -7.89 -8.62
N THR A 185 -6.27 -7.87 -8.40
CA THR A 185 -5.34 -8.92 -8.85
C THR A 185 -5.46 -10.24 -8.09
N LEU A 186 -6.31 -10.33 -7.06
CA LEU A 186 -6.70 -11.60 -6.42
C LEU A 186 -8.16 -12.01 -6.75
N TRP A 187 -8.91 -11.17 -7.44
CA TRP A 187 -10.23 -11.43 -8.02
C TRP A 187 -11.21 -12.16 -7.09
N GLY A 188 -11.44 -11.61 -5.91
CA GLY A 188 -12.27 -12.16 -4.83
C GLY A 188 -11.75 -13.47 -4.26
N GLY A 189 -10.45 -13.74 -4.37
CA GLY A 189 -9.83 -15.03 -4.03
C GLY A 189 -10.12 -16.15 -5.04
N THR A 190 -10.87 -15.90 -6.12
CA THR A 190 -11.27 -16.94 -7.07
C THR A 190 -10.09 -17.53 -7.85
N VAL A 191 -8.95 -16.83 -7.90
CA VAL A 191 -7.73 -17.28 -8.56
C VAL A 191 -7.17 -18.61 -8.04
N VAL A 192 -7.56 -19.04 -6.82
CA VAL A 192 -7.20 -20.34 -6.23
C VAL A 192 -8.42 -21.26 -5.99
N MET A 193 -9.63 -20.80 -6.30
CA MET A 193 -10.84 -21.60 -6.12
C MET A 193 -10.92 -22.71 -7.19
N PRO A 194 -11.48 -23.88 -6.84
CA PRO A 194 -11.90 -24.86 -7.84
C PRO A 194 -12.87 -24.27 -8.86
N ASP A 195 -12.79 -24.71 -10.11
CA ASP A 195 -13.60 -24.21 -11.22
C ASP A 195 -15.10 -24.41 -10.97
N GLU A 196 -15.47 -25.49 -10.28
CA GLU A 196 -16.85 -25.85 -9.93
C GLU A 196 -17.45 -24.93 -8.88
N LEU A 197 -16.60 -24.29 -8.05
CA LEU A 197 -17.01 -23.38 -6.98
C LEU A 197 -16.93 -21.90 -7.40
N THR A 198 -16.37 -21.62 -8.58
CA THR A 198 -16.22 -20.25 -9.07
C THR A 198 -17.53 -19.75 -9.70
N PRO A 199 -18.10 -18.62 -9.26
CA PRO A 199 -19.29 -18.05 -9.89
C PRO A 199 -19.08 -17.78 -11.38
N GLU A 200 -20.03 -18.17 -12.23
CA GLU A 200 -19.93 -18.01 -13.70
C GLU A 200 -19.60 -16.58 -14.12
N CYS A 201 -20.18 -15.57 -13.45
CA CYS A 201 -19.91 -14.16 -13.72
C CYS A 201 -18.46 -13.74 -13.45
N LYS A 202 -17.72 -14.46 -12.60
CA LYS A 202 -16.32 -14.17 -12.27
C LYS A 202 -15.33 -14.95 -13.13
N LYS A 203 -15.74 -16.00 -13.84
CA LYS A 203 -14.84 -16.89 -14.60
C LYS A 203 -14.03 -16.17 -15.68
N PRO A 204 -14.59 -15.26 -16.51
CA PRO A 204 -13.81 -14.55 -17.52
C PRO A 204 -12.71 -13.68 -16.91
N GLY A 205 -13.05 -12.86 -15.91
CA GLY A 205 -12.09 -12.00 -15.19
C GLY A 205 -11.05 -12.81 -14.40
N ARG A 206 -11.43 -13.96 -13.84
CA ARG A 206 -10.51 -14.89 -13.16
C ARG A 206 -9.39 -15.35 -14.09
N GLN A 207 -9.74 -15.81 -15.30
CA GLN A 207 -8.75 -16.32 -16.25
C GLN A 207 -7.77 -15.21 -16.66
N ALA A 208 -8.31 -14.04 -17.02
CA ALA A 208 -7.50 -12.87 -17.37
C ALA A 208 -6.56 -12.47 -16.22
N THR A 209 -7.06 -12.46 -14.99
CA THR A 209 -6.27 -12.13 -13.79
C THR A 209 -5.14 -13.14 -13.55
N ILE A 210 -5.42 -14.45 -13.68
CA ILE A 210 -4.38 -15.50 -13.52
C ILE A 210 -3.29 -15.34 -14.58
N GLU A 211 -3.66 -15.10 -15.83
CA GLU A 211 -2.71 -14.89 -16.93
C GLU A 211 -1.88 -13.63 -16.74
N PHE A 212 -2.53 -12.52 -16.40
CA PHE A 212 -1.88 -11.25 -16.09
C PHE A 212 -0.86 -11.41 -14.95
N ASN A 213 -1.25 -12.03 -13.83
CA ASN A 213 -0.36 -12.25 -12.68
C ASN A 213 0.88 -13.09 -13.06
N LYS A 214 0.72 -14.10 -13.93
CA LYS A 214 1.83 -14.92 -14.43
C LYS A 214 2.79 -14.11 -15.31
N LEU A 215 2.25 -13.32 -16.24
CA LEU A 215 3.04 -12.47 -17.12
C LEU A 215 3.81 -11.42 -16.31
N LEU A 216 3.13 -10.77 -15.37
CA LEU A 216 3.70 -9.76 -14.51
C LEU A 216 4.82 -10.30 -13.61
N ALA A 217 4.64 -11.50 -13.03
CA ALA A 217 5.66 -12.17 -12.23
C ALA A 217 6.90 -12.59 -13.03
N ALA A 218 6.74 -12.83 -14.34
CA ALA A 218 7.81 -13.21 -15.25
C ALA A 218 8.49 -12.02 -15.94
N ASP A 219 7.94 -10.81 -15.82
CA ASP A 219 8.44 -9.65 -16.55
C ASP A 219 9.76 -9.11 -15.93
N PRO A 220 10.89 -9.17 -16.65
CA PRO A 220 12.18 -8.73 -16.13
C PRO A 220 12.33 -7.20 -16.07
N ARG A 221 11.42 -6.43 -16.67
CA ARG A 221 11.45 -4.97 -16.70
C ARG A 221 11.03 -4.36 -15.36
N VAL A 222 10.31 -5.10 -14.53
CA VAL A 222 9.69 -4.60 -13.31
C VAL A 222 10.14 -5.36 -12.06
N GLN A 223 10.09 -4.66 -10.93
CA GLN A 223 10.04 -5.27 -9.60
C GLN A 223 8.59 -5.27 -9.14
N ILE A 224 8.14 -6.38 -8.54
CA ILE A 224 6.75 -6.53 -8.13
C ILE A 224 6.63 -6.77 -6.63
N SER A 225 5.52 -6.31 -6.07
CA SER A 225 5.02 -6.70 -4.75
C SER A 225 3.52 -6.92 -4.86
N HIS A 226 3.08 -8.16 -4.66
CA HIS A 226 1.67 -8.54 -4.66
C HIS A 226 1.13 -8.50 -3.23
N ALA A 227 0.25 -7.55 -2.92
CA ALA A 227 -0.26 -7.32 -1.58
C ALA A 227 -1.74 -7.69 -1.46
N SER A 228 -2.11 -8.32 -0.35
CA SER A 228 -3.49 -8.73 -0.04
C SER A 228 -4.26 -7.60 0.66
N LEU A 229 -4.37 -6.46 -0.02
CA LEU A 229 -5.18 -5.31 0.39
C LEU A 229 -6.34 -5.15 -0.57
N GLY A 230 -7.51 -4.76 -0.06
CA GLY A 230 -8.74 -4.83 -0.85
C GLY A 230 -8.90 -6.19 -1.53
N ASP A 231 -9.19 -6.15 -2.83
CA ASP A 231 -9.33 -7.34 -3.68
C ASP A 231 -8.00 -7.82 -4.30
N GLY A 232 -6.89 -7.45 -3.66
CA GLY A 232 -5.53 -7.74 -4.08
C GLY A 232 -4.96 -6.67 -5.01
N ILE A 233 -3.83 -6.08 -4.63
CA ILE A 233 -3.14 -5.09 -5.45
C ILE A 233 -1.75 -5.59 -5.86
N ALA A 234 -1.39 -5.43 -7.13
CA ALA A 234 -0.04 -5.69 -7.61
C ALA A 234 0.69 -4.37 -7.86
N ILE A 235 1.73 -4.10 -7.06
CA ILE A 235 2.54 -2.89 -7.16
C ILE A 235 3.78 -3.21 -7.98
N CYS A 236 4.02 -2.44 -9.04
CA CYS A 236 5.13 -2.66 -9.95
C CYS A 236 5.98 -1.41 -10.10
N ARG A 237 7.29 -1.59 -10.10
CA ARG A 237 8.29 -0.53 -10.28
C ARG A 237 9.15 -0.83 -11.51
N PRO A 238 9.06 -0.05 -12.60
CA PRO A 238 9.96 -0.19 -13.73
C PRO A 238 11.43 0.05 -13.31
N GLY A 239 12.32 -0.89 -13.65
CA GLY A 239 13.75 -0.77 -13.38
C GLY A 239 14.46 -2.08 -13.03
N ILE A 240 15.69 -2.22 -13.53
CA ILE A 240 16.48 -3.46 -13.47
C ILE A 240 16.92 -3.78 -12.04
N ARG A 241 16.81 -5.06 -11.66
CA ARG A 241 17.46 -5.66 -10.49
C ARG A 241 18.99 -5.51 -10.60
N LYS A 242 19.59 -4.66 -9.76
CA LYS A 242 21.02 -4.77 -9.42
C LYS A 242 21.14 -5.52 -8.10
N THR A 243 21.74 -6.71 -8.13
CA THR A 243 22.10 -7.47 -6.93
C THR A 243 23.42 -6.92 -6.40
N LYS A 244 23.46 -6.61 -5.11
CA LYS A 244 24.67 -6.21 -4.39
C LYS A 244 24.92 -7.16 -3.23
N VAL A 245 26.20 -7.41 -2.95
CA VAL A 245 26.65 -8.15 -1.77
C VAL A 245 27.04 -7.11 -0.72
N VAL A 246 26.45 -7.19 0.47
CA VAL A 246 26.65 -6.21 1.55
C VAL A 246 27.18 -6.91 2.80
N THR A 247 28.08 -6.24 3.51
CA THR A 247 28.72 -6.72 4.74
C THR A 247 27.91 -6.26 5.95
N ILE A 248 27.54 -7.18 6.82
CA ILE A 248 26.76 -6.94 8.04
C ILE A 248 27.71 -6.88 9.24
N PHE A 249 27.54 -5.87 10.11
CA PHE A 249 28.29 -5.75 11.36
C PHE A 249 27.35 -5.92 12.57
N PRO A 250 27.63 -6.85 13.51
CA PRO A 250 26.85 -6.96 14.74
C PRO A 250 27.16 -5.79 15.69
N PHE A 251 26.12 -5.18 16.28
CA PHE A 251 26.26 -4.09 17.25
C PHE A 251 25.48 -4.38 18.54
N SER A 252 26.00 -3.89 19.67
CA SER A 252 25.30 -3.94 20.96
C SER A 252 24.56 -2.62 21.22
N TRP A 253 23.51 -2.68 22.05
CA TRP A 253 22.66 -1.53 22.43
C TRP A 253 23.44 -0.30 22.92
N PHE A 254 24.57 -0.51 23.62
CA PHE A 254 25.43 0.58 24.13
C PHE A 254 25.98 1.48 23.02
N CYS A 255 26.03 1.01 21.78
CA CYS A 255 26.57 1.76 20.66
C CYS A 255 25.62 2.82 20.07
N LEU A 256 24.31 2.79 20.37
CA LEU A 256 23.36 3.81 19.90
C LEU A 256 23.44 5.13 20.66
N GLN A 257 24.06 5.16 21.84
CA GLN A 257 24.14 6.37 22.69
C GLN A 257 24.93 7.52 22.03
N HIS A 258 25.66 7.23 20.95
CA HIS A 258 26.50 8.18 20.22
C HIS A 258 26.01 8.46 18.79
N GLU A 259 24.89 7.87 18.35
CA GLU A 259 24.30 8.18 17.04
C GLU A 259 23.47 9.46 17.15
N ASN A 260 23.60 10.34 16.15
CA ASN A 260 22.88 11.61 16.10
C ASN A 260 21.38 11.39 15.86
N GLU A 261 20.55 12.34 16.32
CA GLU A 261 19.14 12.41 15.95
C GLU A 261 18.96 12.48 14.42
N GLY A 262 17.93 11.81 13.90
CA GLY A 262 17.63 11.79 12.47
C GLY A 262 18.68 11.10 11.58
N SER A 263 19.52 10.23 12.15
CA SER A 263 20.61 9.56 11.43
C SER A 263 20.20 8.35 10.59
N PHE A 264 19.01 7.77 10.81
CA PHE A 264 18.55 6.57 10.10
C PHE A 264 17.47 6.88 9.06
N ASP A 265 17.58 6.22 7.91
CA ASP A 265 16.61 6.32 6.81
C ASP A 265 15.51 5.27 6.91
N PHE A 266 15.81 4.14 7.56
CA PHE A 266 14.93 2.97 7.63
C PHE A 266 15.08 2.25 8.97
N ALA A 267 13.97 1.76 9.53
CA ALA A 267 13.93 0.92 10.72
C ALA A 267 13.02 -0.30 10.52
N PHE A 268 13.45 -1.45 11.01
CA PHE A 268 12.65 -2.68 11.08
C PHE A 268 12.57 -3.18 12.52
N ILE A 269 11.39 -3.58 12.98
CA ILE A 269 11.14 -4.07 14.33
C ILE A 269 10.43 -5.43 14.27
N ASP A 270 11.14 -6.48 14.69
CA ASP A 270 10.59 -7.82 14.99
C ASP A 270 11.16 -8.31 16.32
N ALA A 271 10.69 -7.69 17.40
CA ALA A 271 11.24 -7.85 18.75
C ALA A 271 10.19 -8.38 19.74
N ASP A 272 10.45 -8.23 21.04
CA ASP A 272 9.43 -8.53 22.05
C ASP A 272 8.28 -7.50 21.98
N LYS A 273 7.06 -8.00 21.79
CA LYS A 273 5.86 -7.17 21.51
C LYS A 273 5.53 -6.20 22.64
N VAL A 274 5.88 -6.56 23.88
CA VAL A 274 5.64 -5.74 25.08
C VAL A 274 6.41 -4.42 25.04
N ASN A 275 7.56 -4.37 24.35
CA ASN A 275 8.37 -3.16 24.24
C ASN A 275 8.24 -2.42 22.89
N TYR A 276 7.32 -2.80 21.99
CA TYR A 276 7.21 -2.15 20.66
C TYR A 276 7.05 -0.63 20.74
N TRP A 277 6.25 -0.12 21.69
CA TRP A 277 6.09 1.32 21.86
C TRP A 277 7.37 2.00 22.37
N ASN A 278 8.10 1.35 23.27
CA ASN A 278 9.40 1.85 23.74
C ASN A 278 10.43 1.89 22.61
N TYR A 279 10.41 0.91 21.71
CA TYR A 279 11.22 0.92 20.49
C TYR A 279 10.80 2.05 19.55
N HIS A 280 9.50 2.23 19.33
CA HIS A 280 8.93 3.32 18.53
C HIS A 280 9.41 4.70 19.02
N GLU A 281 9.20 5.03 20.29
CA GLU A 281 9.55 6.35 20.86
C GLU A 281 11.04 6.68 20.74
N ARG A 282 11.90 5.67 20.81
CA ARG A 282 13.35 5.83 20.62
C ARG A 282 13.70 5.99 19.15
N LEU A 283 13.11 5.17 18.28
CA LEU A 283 13.36 5.23 16.84
C LEU A 283 12.85 6.53 16.21
N MET A 284 11.77 7.13 16.72
CA MET A 284 11.28 8.42 16.22
C MET A 284 12.29 9.56 16.39
N LYS A 285 13.24 9.44 17.34
CA LYS A 285 14.35 10.40 17.49
C LYS A 285 15.51 10.11 16.53
N LEU A 286 15.71 8.83 16.20
CA LEU A 286 16.82 8.36 15.39
C LEU A 286 16.49 8.37 13.89
N LEU A 287 15.22 8.25 13.51
CA LEU A 287 14.78 8.29 12.13
C LEU A 287 14.71 9.73 11.62
N LYS A 288 15.19 9.94 10.40
CA LYS A 288 15.01 11.20 9.70
C LYS A 288 13.53 11.45 9.38
N VAL A 289 13.16 12.72 9.19
CA VAL A 289 11.86 13.07 8.61
C VAL A 289 11.75 12.44 7.22
N GLY A 290 10.66 11.70 6.98
CA GLY A 290 10.46 10.93 5.75
C GLY A 290 11.15 9.55 5.74
N GLY A 291 11.81 9.14 6.83
CA GLY A 291 12.28 7.77 7.00
C GLY A 291 11.13 6.79 7.18
N ILE A 292 11.37 5.52 6.87
CA ILE A 292 10.37 4.44 7.02
C ILE A 292 10.65 3.61 8.26
N VAL A 293 9.59 3.25 8.99
CA VAL A 293 9.64 2.24 10.04
C VAL A 293 8.64 1.13 9.73
N VAL A 294 9.09 -0.13 9.88
CA VAL A 294 8.30 -1.33 9.63
C VAL A 294 8.20 -2.12 10.94
N TYR A 295 6.97 -2.47 11.32
CA TYR A 295 6.67 -3.33 12.47
C TYR A 295 6.18 -4.68 11.95
N ASP A 296 6.86 -5.76 12.32
CA ASP A 296 6.38 -7.10 11.98
C ASP A 296 5.32 -7.58 12.99
N ASN A 297 4.43 -8.45 12.52
CA ASN A 297 3.44 -9.16 13.31
C ASN A 297 2.36 -8.28 13.97
N THR A 298 2.00 -7.12 13.38
CA THR A 298 0.99 -6.19 13.93
C THR A 298 -0.44 -6.74 13.97
N LEU A 299 -0.77 -7.74 13.14
CA LEU A 299 -2.04 -8.48 13.19
C LEU A 299 -1.92 -9.81 13.94
N TRP A 300 -0.69 -10.27 14.16
CA TRP A 300 -0.30 -11.51 14.85
C TRP A 300 -1.25 -12.70 14.60
N ARG A 301 -1.43 -13.08 13.32
CA ARG A 301 -2.33 -14.16 12.85
C ARG A 301 -3.81 -13.97 13.22
N GLY A 302 -4.24 -12.72 13.38
CA GLY A 302 -5.59 -12.33 13.74
C GLY A 302 -5.92 -12.45 15.23
N THR A 303 -4.95 -12.78 16.09
CA THR A 303 -5.16 -12.85 17.54
C THR A 303 -5.66 -11.55 18.15
N VAL A 304 -5.41 -10.41 17.50
CA VAL A 304 -5.88 -9.07 17.89
C VAL A 304 -7.40 -8.93 17.95
N VAL A 305 -8.15 -9.78 17.22
CA VAL A 305 -9.64 -9.80 17.25
C VAL A 305 -10.22 -11.06 17.90
N MET A 306 -9.38 -12.03 18.29
CA MET A 306 -9.87 -13.26 18.92
C MET A 306 -10.29 -13.02 20.38
N PRO A 307 -11.30 -13.72 20.91
CA PRO A 307 -11.60 -13.71 22.35
C PRO A 307 -10.42 -14.18 23.20
N ASP A 308 -10.25 -13.61 24.40
CA ASP A 308 -9.12 -13.93 25.30
C ASP A 308 -9.12 -15.39 25.78
N GLU A 309 -10.28 -16.04 25.80
CA GLU A 309 -10.43 -17.44 26.19
C GLU A 309 -9.78 -18.40 25.19
N LEU A 310 -9.63 -17.97 23.92
CA LEU A 310 -9.01 -18.74 22.85
C LEU A 310 -7.49 -18.50 22.74
N ILE A 311 -6.94 -17.58 23.54
CA ILE A 311 -5.53 -17.19 23.49
C ILE A 311 -4.77 -17.84 24.65
N PRO A 312 -3.68 -18.59 24.39
CA PRO A 312 -2.83 -19.13 25.44
C PRO A 312 -2.31 -18.04 26.38
N GLU A 313 -2.27 -18.30 27.70
CA GLU A 313 -1.89 -17.30 28.73
C GLU A 313 -0.56 -16.59 28.42
N PHE A 314 0.45 -17.33 27.97
CA PHE A 314 1.76 -16.76 27.66
C PHE A 314 1.74 -15.76 26.48
N MET A 315 0.71 -15.78 25.64
CA MET A 315 0.57 -14.86 24.50
C MET A 315 -0.24 -13.60 24.87
N LYS A 316 -1.04 -13.62 25.95
CA LYS A 316 -1.96 -12.52 26.28
C LYS A 316 -1.26 -11.17 26.49
N PRO A 317 -0.11 -11.07 27.18
CA PRO A 317 0.61 -9.80 27.31
C PRO A 317 1.05 -9.23 25.95
N GLY A 318 1.54 -10.09 25.05
CA GLY A 318 1.96 -9.70 23.70
C GLY A 318 0.79 -9.24 22.82
N LYS A 319 -0.39 -9.90 22.95
CA LYS A 319 -1.62 -9.51 22.27
C LYS A 319 -2.04 -8.10 22.72
N GLN A 320 -2.13 -7.88 24.03
CA GLN A 320 -2.56 -6.60 24.58
C GLN A 320 -1.61 -5.48 24.15
N ALA A 321 -0.30 -5.71 24.21
CA ALA A 321 0.71 -4.74 23.77
C ALA A 321 0.62 -4.45 22.26
N THR A 322 0.27 -5.45 21.43
CA THR A 322 0.10 -5.26 19.98
C THR A 322 -1.14 -4.42 19.67
N ILE A 323 -2.24 -4.67 20.38
CA ILE A 323 -3.48 -3.87 20.26
C ILE A 323 -3.21 -2.43 20.69
N GLU A 324 -2.51 -2.23 21.81
CA GLU A 324 -2.16 -0.91 22.32
C GLU A 324 -1.24 -0.16 21.36
N LEU A 325 -0.19 -0.81 20.85
CA LEU A 325 0.67 -0.26 19.83
C LEU A 325 -0.12 0.20 18.60
N ASN A 326 -0.97 -0.65 18.04
CA ASN A 326 -1.73 -0.30 16.84
C ASN A 326 -2.61 0.95 17.07
N LYS A 327 -3.19 1.10 18.26
CA LYS A 327 -3.93 2.31 18.66
C LYS A 327 -3.02 3.54 18.77
N LEU A 328 -1.86 3.39 19.41
CA LEU A 328 -0.90 4.48 19.59
C LEU A 328 -0.32 4.96 18.26
N LEU A 329 0.08 4.03 17.39
CA LEU A 329 0.53 4.31 16.03
C LEU A 329 -0.57 5.05 15.26
N ALA A 330 -1.80 4.54 15.28
CA ALA A 330 -2.91 5.19 14.60
C ALA A 330 -3.13 6.64 15.03
N ALA A 331 -2.95 6.95 16.31
CA ALA A 331 -3.09 8.29 16.86
C ALA A 331 -1.85 9.19 16.68
N ASP A 332 -0.68 8.63 16.33
CA ASP A 332 0.57 9.39 16.26
C ASP A 332 0.67 10.23 14.97
N PRO A 333 0.62 11.57 15.04
CA PRO A 333 0.64 12.43 13.86
C PRO A 333 2.00 12.41 13.12
N ARG A 334 3.07 11.87 13.71
CA ARG A 334 4.41 11.82 13.12
C ARG A 334 4.55 10.76 12.03
N VAL A 335 3.69 9.73 12.03
CA VAL A 335 3.79 8.58 11.12
C VAL A 335 2.61 8.52 10.16
N GLN A 336 2.82 7.99 8.96
CA GLN A 336 1.76 7.49 8.08
C GLN A 336 1.80 5.98 8.08
N ILE A 337 0.65 5.32 8.25
CA ILE A 337 0.57 3.87 8.49
C ILE A 337 -0.17 3.24 7.33
N SER A 338 0.28 2.04 6.94
CA SER A 338 -0.40 1.15 6.03
C SER A 338 -0.05 -0.28 6.46
N HIS A 339 -1.03 -1.18 6.41
CA HIS A 339 -0.80 -2.61 6.58
C HIS A 339 -0.51 -3.21 5.21
N ALA A 340 0.53 -4.04 5.08
CA ALA A 340 0.85 -4.72 3.82
C ALA A 340 1.64 -6.01 4.08
N SER A 341 1.61 -6.92 3.11
CA SER A 341 2.36 -8.18 3.18
C SER A 341 3.87 -7.92 3.15
N LEU A 342 4.57 -8.25 4.24
CA LEU A 342 5.92 -7.75 4.54
C LEU A 342 7.01 -8.07 3.51
N GLY A 343 7.01 -9.26 2.89
CA GLY A 343 8.15 -9.80 2.12
C GLY A 343 8.65 -8.94 0.95
N GLN A 344 8.06 -9.13 -0.23
CA GLN A 344 8.43 -8.36 -1.44
C GLN A 344 8.15 -6.87 -1.28
N PHE A 345 7.15 -6.51 -0.46
CA PHE A 345 6.80 -5.13 -0.18
C PHE A 345 7.91 -4.39 0.56
N MET A 346 8.53 -5.00 1.59
CA MET A 346 9.68 -4.40 2.27
C MET A 346 10.85 -4.20 1.31
N ALA A 347 11.13 -5.18 0.44
CA ALA A 347 12.16 -5.02 -0.58
C ALA A 347 11.87 -3.85 -1.54
N LEU A 348 10.60 -3.66 -1.92
CA LEU A 348 10.16 -2.52 -2.70
C LEU A 348 10.35 -1.21 -1.93
N LEU A 349 9.87 -1.09 -0.69
CA LEU A 349 10.03 0.10 0.15
C LEU A 349 11.50 0.49 0.31
N LEU A 350 12.37 -0.47 0.58
CA LEU A 350 13.80 -0.23 0.69
C LEU A 350 14.43 0.28 -0.62
N LYS A 351 13.91 -0.13 -1.79
CA LYS A 351 14.31 0.41 -3.10
C LYS A 351 13.76 1.82 -3.35
N LEU A 352 12.58 2.15 -2.83
CA LEU A 352 12.02 3.50 -2.89
C LEU A 352 12.83 4.46 -2.01
N VAL A 353 13.14 4.06 -0.77
CA VAL A 353 13.87 4.87 0.20
C VAL A 353 15.37 4.93 -0.12
N ASN A 354 15.93 3.84 -0.63
CA ASN A 354 17.36 3.65 -0.86
C ASN A 354 18.21 4.06 0.37
N PRO A 355 18.02 3.39 1.53
CA PRO A 355 18.57 3.84 2.80
C PRO A 355 20.10 3.75 2.80
N LYS A 356 20.78 4.80 3.28
CA LYS A 356 22.21 4.78 3.59
C LYS A 356 22.46 4.25 4.99
N LYS A 357 21.57 4.55 5.94
CA LYS A 357 21.62 4.04 7.31
C LYS A 357 20.31 3.33 7.64
N ALA A 358 20.40 2.06 7.98
CA ALA A 358 19.25 1.25 8.41
C ALA A 358 19.48 0.68 9.81
N ILE A 359 18.39 0.51 10.57
CA ILE A 359 18.41 -0.13 11.89
C ILE A 359 17.40 -1.28 11.95
N GLU A 360 17.80 -2.40 12.53
CA GLU A 360 16.96 -3.58 12.75
C GLU A 360 16.96 -3.94 14.23
N ILE A 361 15.77 -4.11 14.81
CA ILE A 361 15.58 -4.51 16.20
C ILE A 361 14.89 -5.87 16.24
N GLY A 362 15.57 -6.84 16.82
CA GLY A 362 15.18 -8.24 16.88
C GLY A 362 15.60 -8.99 15.63
N ILE A 363 16.45 -10.02 15.81
CA ILE A 363 16.99 -10.81 14.70
C ILE A 363 16.73 -12.28 14.99
N PHE A 364 15.93 -12.94 14.16
CA PHE A 364 15.73 -14.38 14.31
C PHE A 364 16.58 -15.20 13.33
N THR A 365 16.26 -15.12 12.04
CA THR A 365 16.98 -15.87 10.98
C THR A 365 17.89 -14.98 10.12
N GLY A 366 17.82 -13.66 10.29
CA GLY A 366 18.56 -12.68 9.47
C GLY A 366 17.98 -12.46 8.07
N TYR A 367 16.78 -12.97 7.77
CA TYR A 367 16.15 -12.79 6.45
C TYR A 367 15.80 -11.33 6.15
N SER A 368 15.16 -10.63 7.09
CA SER A 368 14.89 -9.18 7.04
C SER A 368 16.17 -8.38 6.86
N LEU A 369 17.23 -8.76 7.57
CA LEU A 369 18.55 -8.13 7.49
C LEU A 369 19.16 -8.26 6.09
N LEU A 370 19.05 -9.43 5.46
CA LEU A 370 19.47 -9.64 4.08
C LEU A 370 18.65 -8.81 3.08
N LEU A 371 17.34 -8.73 3.26
CA LEU A 371 16.47 -7.91 2.42
C LEU A 371 16.82 -6.42 2.53
N THR A 372 17.12 -5.94 3.73
CA THR A 372 17.61 -4.57 4.00
C THR A 372 18.97 -4.31 3.36
N ALA A 373 19.84 -5.32 3.35
CA ALA A 373 21.18 -5.20 2.82
C ALA A 373 21.24 -5.08 1.30
N LEU A 374 20.45 -5.87 0.56
CA LEU A 374 20.45 -5.88 -0.92
C LEU A 374 20.30 -4.49 -1.60
N PRO A 375 19.42 -3.58 -1.14
CA PRO A 375 19.27 -2.23 -1.71
C PRO A 375 20.18 -1.16 -1.09
N THR A 376 20.83 -1.43 0.05
CA THR A 376 21.72 -0.47 0.72
C THR A 376 22.96 -0.20 -0.15
N PRO A 377 23.41 1.07 -0.32
CA PRO A 377 24.60 1.38 -1.11
C PRO A 377 25.89 0.88 -0.44
N ASP A 378 27.01 0.87 -1.17
CA ASP A 378 28.27 0.24 -0.70
C ASP A 378 28.88 1.01 0.49
N ASP A 379 28.60 2.32 0.57
CA ASP A 379 28.93 3.18 1.70
C ASP A 379 27.87 3.18 2.81
N GLY A 380 26.83 2.35 2.69
CA GLY A 380 25.74 2.27 3.64
C GLY A 380 26.05 1.39 4.86
N LYS A 381 25.38 1.67 5.97
CA LYS A 381 25.56 1.00 7.26
C LYS A 381 24.23 0.45 7.77
N ILE A 382 24.22 -0.82 8.15
CA ILE A 382 23.08 -1.47 8.78
C ILE A 382 23.45 -1.77 10.23
N THR A 383 22.64 -1.30 11.17
CA THR A 383 22.82 -1.52 12.61
C THR A 383 21.78 -2.52 13.07
N ALA A 384 22.21 -3.71 13.49
CA ALA A 384 21.30 -4.76 13.93
C ALA A 384 21.44 -4.96 15.45
N ILE A 385 20.31 -5.01 16.15
CA ILE A 385 20.21 -5.08 17.61
C ILE A 385 19.37 -6.28 17.97
N ASP A 386 19.88 -7.13 18.85
CA ASP A 386 19.13 -8.25 19.38
C ASP A 386 19.37 -8.42 20.88
N ILE A 387 18.45 -9.10 21.55
CA ILE A 387 18.52 -9.42 22.96
C ILE A 387 19.54 -10.56 23.13
N ASP A 388 20.51 -10.40 24.01
CA ASP A 388 21.45 -11.48 24.32
C ASP A 388 20.71 -12.63 25.03
N ARG A 389 20.32 -13.65 24.27
CA ARG A 389 19.58 -14.81 24.79
C ARG A 389 20.41 -15.70 25.74
N LYS A 390 21.66 -15.33 26.05
CA LYS A 390 22.51 -16.01 27.04
C LYS A 390 22.42 -15.41 28.46
N ALA A 391 21.63 -14.36 28.68
CA ALA A 391 21.42 -13.76 30.00
C ALA A 391 20.16 -14.26 30.70
#